data_AF-A0A1B1S515-F1
#
_entry.id   AF-A0A1B1S515-F1
#
_cell.length_a   1.000
_cell.length_b   1.000
_cell.length_c   1.000
_cell.angle_alpha   90.00
_cell.angle_beta   90.00
_cell.angle_gamma   90.00
#
_symmetry.space_group_name_H-M   'P 1'
#
loop_
_entity.id
_entity.type
_entity.pdbx_description
1 polymer ?
#
loop_
_entity_poly.entity_id
_entity_poly.type
_entity_poly.pdbx_seq_one_letter_code
_entity_poly.pdbx_strand_id
1 'polypeptide(L)' 'MRRLYEYFTIEQKKEAVKKLELDKLELQKEINQNIDSYPRITREVLLHTLDSWNLEIEELENDIKDNRGPHKKI' A
#
# COMPACT_ATOMS: atom_id res chain seq x y z
N MET A 1 1.14 9.27 -0.06
CA MET A 1 2.23 8.71 0.79
C MET A 1 2.09 8.94 2.30
N ARG A 2 2.29 7.89 3.12
CA ARG A 2 2.66 8.05 4.54
C ARG A 2 4.03 8.70 4.61
N ARG A 3 4.16 9.81 5.37
CA ARG A 3 5.44 10.55 5.56
C ARG A 3 6.59 9.69 6.08
N LEU A 4 6.30 8.49 6.60
CA LEU A 4 7.31 7.57 7.10
C LEU A 4 8.25 7.05 5.98
N TYR A 5 7.73 6.79 4.77
CA TYR A 5 8.53 6.19 3.69
C TYR A 5 9.59 7.13 3.13
N GLU A 6 9.42 8.44 3.30
CA GLU A 6 10.44 9.44 3.00
C GLU A 6 11.74 9.21 3.78
N TYR A 7 11.71 8.43 4.87
CA TYR A 7 12.87 8.11 5.70
C TYR A 7 13.39 6.69 5.50
N PHE A 8 12.80 5.94 4.55
CA PHE A 8 13.19 4.55 4.29
C PHE A 8 14.35 4.48 3.30
N THR A 9 15.25 3.52 3.54
CA THR A 9 16.19 3.06 2.52
C THR A 9 15.44 2.33 1.40
N ILE A 10 16.09 2.17 0.25
CA ILE A 10 15.51 1.44 -0.89
C ILE A 10 15.11 0.00 -0.49
N GLU A 11 15.94 -0.67 0.32
CA GLU A 11 15.63 -2.03 0.79
C GLU A 11 14.42 -2.05 1.73
N GLN A 12 14.29 -1.05 2.61
CA GLN A 12 13.11 -0.91 3.46
C GLN A 12 11.84 -0.60 2.65
N LYS A 13 11.96 0.20 1.58
CA LYS A 13 10.85 0.44 0.64
C LYS A 13 10.44 -0.84 -0.07
N LYS A 14 11.39 -1.66 -0.55
CA LYS A 14 11.10 -2.98 -1.15
C LYS A 14 10.38 -3.91 -0.17
N GLU A 15 10.83 -3.94 1.09
CA GLU A 15 10.18 -4.75 2.12
C GLU A 15 8.75 -4.26 2.40
N ALA A 16 8.54 -2.94 2.43
CA ALA A 16 7.23 -2.34 2.60
C ALA A 16 6.29 -2.69 1.44
N VAL A 17 6.76 -2.59 0.18
CA VAL A 17 6.00 -3.01 -1.00
C VAL A 17 5.57 -4.47 -0.86
N LYS A 18 6.50 -5.39 -0.55
CA LYS A 18 6.19 -6.81 -0.41
C LYS A 18 5.13 -7.08 0.67
N LYS A 19 5.18 -6.38 1.80
CA LYS A 19 4.19 -6.52 2.87
C LYS A 19 2.82 -5.99 2.42
N LEU A 20 2.79 -4.80 1.81
CA LEU A 20 1.56 -4.20 1.29
C LEU A 20 0.91 -5.07 0.19
N GLU A 21 1.70 -5.68 -0.68
CA GLU A 21 1.19 -6.60 -1.71
C GLU A 21 0.52 -7.84 -1.11
N LEU A 22 1.09 -8.40 -0.04
CA LEU A 22 0.51 -9.55 0.66
C LEU A 22 -0.80 -9.16 1.37
N ASP A 23 -0.80 -8.05 2.10
CA ASP A 23 -1.99 -7.54 2.79
C ASP A 23 -3.10 -7.20 1.77
N LYS A 24 -2.74 -6.58 0.65
CA LYS A 24 -3.65 -6.29 -0.46
C LYS A 24 -4.25 -7.56 -1.04
N LEU A 25 -3.45 -8.61 -1.25
CA LEU A 25 -3.93 -9.88 -1.78
C LEU A 25 -4.93 -10.54 -0.82
N GLU A 26 -4.66 -10.51 0.48
CA GLU A 26 -5.56 -11.02 1.50
C GLU A 26 -6.89 -10.24 1.52
N LEU A 27 -6.82 -8.90 1.52
CA LEU A 27 -8.00 -8.05 1.48
C LEU A 27 -8.82 -8.26 0.19
N GLN A 28 -8.16 -8.37 -0.96
CA GLN A 28 -8.82 -8.65 -2.24
C GLN A 28 -9.56 -9.98 -2.20
N LYS A 29 -8.97 -11.01 -1.60
CA LYS A 29 -9.61 -12.31 -1.43
C LYS A 29 -10.83 -12.21 -0.54
N GLU A 30 -10.74 -11.51 0.58
CA GLU A 30 -11.85 -11.29 1.52
C GLU A 30 -13.01 -10.56 0.85
N ILE A 31 -12.72 -9.47 0.13
CA ILE A 31 -13.71 -8.74 -0.69
C ILE A 31 -14.35 -9.71 -1.70
N ASN A 32 -13.57 -10.42 -2.50
CA ASN A 32 -14.13 -11.29 -3.54
C ASN A 32 -15.03 -12.41 -3.00
N GLN A 33 -14.78 -12.88 -1.77
CA GLN A 33 -15.55 -13.94 -1.14
C GLN A 33 -16.80 -13.41 -0.42
N ASN A 34 -16.71 -12.22 0.16
CA ASN A 34 -17.67 -11.77 1.18
C ASN A 34 -18.29 -10.39 0.91
N ILE A 35 -17.98 -9.71 -0.20
CA ILE A 35 -18.37 -8.31 -0.42
C ILE A 35 -19.84 -8.04 -0.16
N ASP A 36 -20.74 -8.87 -0.69
CA ASP A 36 -22.19 -8.70 -0.56
C ASP A 36 -22.72 -8.94 0.86
N SER A 37 -21.93 -9.63 1.70
CA SER A 37 -22.28 -9.88 3.10
C SER A 37 -22.01 -8.69 4.00
N TYR A 38 -21.13 -7.77 3.59
CA TYR A 38 -20.80 -6.59 4.39
C TYR A 38 -21.83 -5.47 4.22
N PRO A 39 -22.09 -4.69 5.29
CA PRO A 39 -22.79 -3.42 5.17
C PRO A 39 -22.12 -2.49 4.15
N ARG A 40 -22.91 -1.63 3.50
CA ARG A 40 -22.42 -0.69 2.48
C ARG A 40 -21.20 0.11 2.95
N ILE A 41 -21.24 0.66 4.16
CA ILE A 41 -20.12 1.47 4.71
C ILE A 41 -18.84 0.62 4.80
N THR A 42 -18.94 -0.61 5.27
CA THR A 42 -17.80 -1.53 5.34
C THR A 42 -17.25 -1.84 3.95
N ARG A 43 -18.12 -2.11 2.96
CA ARG A 43 -17.68 -2.31 1.57
C ARG A 43 -16.92 -1.12 1.02
N GLU A 44 -17.46 0.08 1.22
CA GLU A 44 -16.85 1.33 0.76
C GLU A 44 -15.46 1.52 1.38
N VAL A 45 -15.32 1.28 2.68
CA VAL A 45 -14.02 1.36 3.38
C VAL A 45 -13.02 0.32 2.86
N LEU A 46 -13.44 -0.92 2.64
CA LEU A 46 -12.56 -1.98 2.14
C LEU A 46 -12.06 -1.67 0.71
N LEU A 47 -12.96 -1.24 -0.17
CA LEU A 47 -12.60 -0.83 -1.54
C LEU A 47 -11.69 0.40 -1.52
N HIS A 48 -11.98 1.42 -0.70
CA HIS A 48 -11.10 2.58 -0.56
C HIS A 48 -9.72 2.22 -0.04
N THR A 49 -9.63 1.24 0.88
CA THR A 49 -8.37 0.76 1.43
C THR A 49 -7.54 0.09 0.33
N LEU A 50 -8.18 -0.74 -0.49
CA LEU A 50 -7.55 -1.39 -1.63
C LEU A 50 -7.00 -0.37 -2.63
N ASP A 51 -7.79 0.64 -3.00
CA ASP A 51 -7.37 1.71 -3.91
C ASP A 51 -6.22 2.53 -3.31
N SER A 52 -6.27 2.81 -2.01
CA SER A 52 -5.20 3.54 -1.31
C SER A 52 -3.90 2.75 -1.31
N TRP A 53 -3.94 1.45 -1.05
CA TRP A 53 -2.75 0.59 -1.11
C TRP A 53 -2.21 0.44 -2.53
N ASN A 54 -3.05 0.44 -3.56
CA ASN A 54 -2.58 0.45 -4.96
C ASN A 54 -1.71 1.66 -5.24
N LEU A 55 -2.19 2.86 -4.88
CA LEU A 55 -1.46 4.10 -5.06
C LEU A 55 -0.18 4.12 -4.21
N GLU A 56 -0.25 3.63 -2.98
CA GLU A 56 0.90 3.57 -2.06
C GLU A 56 2.01 2.64 -2.58
N ILE A 57 1.64 1.49 -3.16
CA ILE A 57 2.58 0.58 -3.82
C ILE A 57 3.19 1.25 -5.05
N GLU A 58 2.39 1.82 -5.94
CA GLU A 58 2.88 2.48 -7.16
C GLU A 58 3.86 3.62 -6.84
N GLU A 59 3.55 4.44 -5.83
CA GLU A 59 4.46 5.48 -5.34
C GLU A 59 5.80 4.90 -4.84
N LEU A 60 5.76 3.84 -4.02
CA LEU A 60 6.96 3.19 -3.49
C LEU A 60 7.80 2.54 -4.61
N GLU A 61 7.16 1.91 -5.58
CA GLU A 61 7.83 1.32 -6.75
C GLU A 61 8.52 2.39 -7.60
N ASN A 62 7.86 3.54 -7.80
CA ASN A 62 8.45 4.68 -8.49
C ASN A 62 9.66 5.24 -7.71
N ASP A 63 9.56 5.36 -6.39
CA ASP A 63 10.69 5.77 -5.54
C ASP A 63 11.86 4.79 -5.63
N ILE A 64 11.60 3.47 -5.64
CA ILE A 64 12.62 2.43 -5.79
C ILE A 64 13.28 2.55 -7.16
N LYS A 65 12.50 2.72 -8.22
CA LYS A 65 12.96 2.84 -9.61
C LYS A 65 13.83 4.10 -9.80
N ASP A 66 13.44 5.21 -9.20
CA ASP A 66 14.17 6.47 -9.23
C ASP A 66 15.33 6.50 -8.21
N ASN A 67 15.56 5.41 -7.48
CA ASN A 67 16.58 5.28 -6.44
C ASN A 67 16.48 6.39 -5.36
N ARG A 68 15.25 6.82 -5.06
CA ARG A 68 14.93 7.82 -4.03
C ARG A 68 15.00 7.18 -2.65
N GLY A 69 16.20 7.24 -2.06
CA GLY A 69 16.44 6.86 -0.67
C GLY A 69 15.87 7.88 0.33
N PRO A 70 16.29 7.82 1.60
CA PRO A 70 15.75 8.69 2.64
C PRO A 70 16.09 10.16 2.37
N HIS A 71 15.13 11.05 2.61
CA HIS A 71 15.40 12.48 2.64
C HIS A 71 16.40 12.79 3.76
N LYS A 72 17.63 13.17 3.37
CA LYS A 72 18.56 13.78 4.32
C LYS A 72 18.01 15.17 4.64
N LYS A 73 17.60 15.40 5.89
CA LYS A 73 17.35 16.77 6.37
C LYS A 73 18.68 17.53 6.25
N ILE A 74 18.66 18.63 5.49
CA ILE A 74 19.73 19.62 5.39
C ILE A 74 19.75 20.43 6.68
#